data_AF-A0A442CUA8-F1
#
_entry.id   AF-A0A442CUA8-F1
#
_cell.length_a   1.000
_cell.length_b   1.000
_cell.length_c   1.000
_cell.angle_alpha   90.00
_cell.angle_beta   90.00
_cell.angle_gamma   90.00
#
_symmetry.space_group_name_H-M   'P 1'
#
loop_
_entity.id
_entity.type
_entity.pdbx_description
1 polymer ?
#
loop_
_entity_poly.entity_id
_entity_poly.type
_entity_poly.pdbx_seq_one_letter_code
_entity_poly.pdbx_strand_id
1 'polypeptide(L)' 'MTRALRLLRRRLVGSAFVLLIVVIGSFLLLEAAPGDAVDAYIVSTGGDAGMIELLRHRWGLDQSELTRLANYLWALL' A
#
# COMPACT_ATOMS: atom_id res chain seq x y z
N MET A 1 28.61 9.90 -23.96
CA MET A 1 27.22 9.60 -23.54
C MET A 1 27.14 8.66 -22.32
N THR A 2 28.13 7.81 -22.04
CA THR A 2 28.15 6.88 -20.88
C THR A 2 28.19 7.53 -19.50
N ARG A 3 28.81 8.72 -19.36
CA ARG A 3 28.84 9.47 -18.10
C ARG A 3 27.45 10.00 -17.69
N ALA A 4 26.68 10.50 -18.66
CA ALA A 4 25.32 10.96 -18.44
C ALA A 4 24.39 9.81 -18.03
N LEU A 5 24.49 8.65 -18.71
CA LEU A 5 23.75 7.44 -18.34
C LEU A 5 24.07 6.95 -16.92
N ARG A 6 25.36 7.00 -16.52
CA ARG A 6 25.80 6.60 -15.18
C ARG A 6 25.26 7.54 -14.10
N LEU A 7 25.25 8.86 -14.36
CA LEU A 7 24.67 9.86 -13.47
C LEU A 7 23.15 9.68 -13.33
N LEU A 8 22.45 9.46 -14.44
CA LEU A 8 21.01 9.23 -14.45
C LEU A 8 20.64 7.96 -13.66
N ARG A 9 21.34 6.84 -13.92
CA ARG A 9 21.14 5.58 -13.17
C ARG A 9 21.37 5.78 -11.67
N ARG A 10 22.43 6.49 -11.27
CA ARG A 10 22.71 6.74 -9.85
C ARG A 10 21.60 7.54 -9.18
N ARG A 11 21.05 8.54 -9.88
CA ARG A 11 19.89 9.31 -9.38
C ARG A 11 18.63 8.47 -9.31
N LEU A 12 18.32 7.70 -10.35
CA LEU A 12 17.15 6.82 -10.39
C LEU A 12 17.17 5.79 -9.26
N VAL A 13 18.33 5.16 -8.99
CA VAL A 13 18.47 4.21 -7.87
C VAL A 13 18.24 4.91 -6.53
N GLY A 14 18.80 6.11 -6.34
CA GLY A 14 18.59 6.88 -5.12
C GLY A 14 17.11 7.25 -4.93
N SER A 15 16.46 7.77 -5.97
CA SER A 15 15.03 8.12 -5.95
C SER A 15 14.14 6.90 -5.73
N ALA A 16 14.42 5.77 -6.38
CA ALA A 16 13.68 4.53 -6.20
C ALA A 16 13.82 4.02 -4.76
N PHE A 17 15.02 4.12 -4.17
CA PHE A 17 15.24 3.72 -2.78
C PHE A 17 14.48 4.59 -1.79
N VAL A 18 14.49 5.92 -1.97
CA VAL A 18 13.68 6.83 -1.14
C VAL A 18 12.20 6.54 -1.30
N LEU A 19 11.71 6.36 -2.54
CA LEU A 19 10.33 6.02 -2.81
C LEU A 19 9.93 4.72 -2.10
N LEU A 20 10.77 3.69 -2.18
CA LEU A 20 10.53 2.40 -1.51
C LEU A 20 10.36 2.57 0.01
N ILE A 21 11.21 3.39 0.65
CA ILE A 21 11.09 3.69 2.09
C ILE A 21 9.75 4.37 2.38
N VAL A 22 9.36 5.38 1.60
CA VAL A 22 8.09 6.09 1.81
C VAL A 22 6.90 5.15 1.63
N VAL A 23 6.94 4.29 0.61
CA VAL A 23 5.87 3.34 0.29
C VAL A 23 5.72 2.32 1.42
N ILE A 24 6.81 1.66 1.84
CA ILE A 24 6.79 0.71 2.95
C ILE A 24 6.36 1.41 4.25
N GLY A 25 6.91 2.60 4.54
CA GLY A 25 6.54 3.37 5.72
C GLY A 25 5.06 3.73 5.75
N SER A 26 4.49 4.12 4.62
CA SER A 26 3.06 4.42 4.50
C SER A 26 2.20 3.19 4.74
N PHE A 27 2.60 2.02 4.22
CA PHE A 27 1.91 0.75 4.49
C PHE A 27 1.95 0.39 5.97
N LEU A 28 3.12 0.50 6.61
CA LEU A 28 3.26 0.21 8.05
C LEU A 28 2.43 1.17 8.91
N LEU A 29 2.34 2.44 8.52
CA LEU A 29 1.47 3.41 9.20
C LEU A 29 -0.01 3.03 9.07
N LEU A 30 -0.43 2.50 7.92
CA LEU A 30 -1.79 2.02 7.71
C LEU A 30 -2.09 0.77 8.53
N GLU A 31 -1.16 -0.20 8.61
CA GLU A 31 -1.33 -1.40 9.46
C GLU A 31 -1.29 -1.08 10.96
N ALA A 32 -0.53 -0.06 11.36
CA ALA A 32 -0.47 0.38 12.75
C ALA A 32 -1.67 1.24 13.16
N ALA A 33 -2.52 1.64 12.22
CA ALA A 33 -3.68 2.45 12.52
C ALA A 33 -4.70 1.66 13.36
N PRO A 34 -5.29 2.26 14.40
CA PRO A 34 -6.31 1.59 15.19
C PRO A 34 -7.62 1.47 14.39
N GLY A 35 -8.01 0.22 14.08
CA GLY A 35 -9.23 -0.11 13.32
C GLY A 35 -8.96 -0.52 11.87
N ASP A 36 -9.98 -1.09 11.21
CA ASP A 36 -9.93 -1.48 9.79
C ASP A 36 -10.35 -0.30 8.89
N ALA A 37 -9.78 -0.21 7.69
CA ALA A 37 -10.24 0.70 6.64
C ALA A 37 -11.73 0.52 6.32
N VAL A 38 -12.23 -0.72 6.37
CA VAL A 38 -13.65 -1.03 6.15
C VAL A 38 -14.52 -0.45 7.27
N ASP A 39 -14.07 -0.57 8.52
CA ASP A 39 -14.78 -0.01 9.67
C ASP A 39 -14.87 1.51 9.57
N ALA A 40 -13.77 2.18 9.22
CA ALA A 40 -13.77 3.63 9.01
C ALA A 40 -14.71 4.07 7.86
N TYR A 41 -14.74 3.30 6.77
CA TYR A 41 -15.61 3.57 5.63
C TYR A 41 -17.10 3.41 5.97
N ILE A 42 -17.45 2.35 6.69
CA ILE A 42 -18.83 2.06 7.09
C ILE A 42 -19.35 3.06 8.10
N VAL A 43 -18.51 3.54 9.03
CA VAL A 43 -18.90 4.60 9.96
C VAL A 43 -19.44 5.82 9.22
N SER A 44 -18.90 6.13 8.03
CA SER A 44 -19.36 7.26 7.21
C SER A 44 -20.50 6.94 6.25
N THR A 45 -20.54 5.72 5.70
CA THR A 45 -21.47 5.36 4.60
C THR A 45 -22.72 4.63 5.09
N GLY A 46 -22.64 3.98 6.27
CA GLY A 46 -23.61 2.98 6.70
C GLY A 46 -23.47 1.67 5.92
N GLY A 47 -23.88 0.54 6.51
CA GLY A 47 -23.83 -0.77 5.85
C GLY A 47 -24.32 -1.90 6.76
N ASP A 48 -24.81 -2.97 6.15
CA ASP A 48 -25.15 -4.22 6.85
C ASP A 48 -23.92 -5.13 6.98
N ALA A 49 -24.03 -6.17 7.82
CA ALA A 49 -22.95 -7.13 8.07
C ALA A 49 -22.43 -7.83 6.80
N GLY A 50 -23.29 -8.05 5.80
CA GLY A 50 -22.91 -8.70 4.54
C GLY A 50 -22.06 -7.78 3.66
N MET A 51 -22.35 -6.48 3.65
CA MET A 51 -21.56 -5.48 2.96
C MET A 51 -20.15 -5.36 3.54
N ILE A 52 -20.00 -5.47 4.87
CA ILE A 52 -18.70 -5.43 5.55
C ILE A 52 -17.79 -6.56 5.07
N GLU A 53 -18.32 -7.78 5.08
CA GLU A 53 -17.58 -8.98 4.67
C GLU A 53 -17.16 -8.89 3.20
N LEU A 54 -18.08 -8.42 2.34
CA LEU A 54 -17.80 -8.25 0.92
C LEU A 54 -16.74 -7.18 0.67
N LEU A 55 -16.75 -6.09 1.44
CA LEU A 55 -15.74 -5.03 1.39
C LEU A 55 -14.36 -5.54 1.85
N ARG A 56 -14.29 -6.28 2.98
CA ARG A 56 -13.03 -6.88 3.46
C ARG A 56 -12.44 -7.83 2.43
N HIS A 57 -13.28 -8.66 1.83
CA HIS A 57 -12.86 -9.59 0.80
C HIS A 57 -12.36 -8.87 -0.45
N ARG A 58 -13.11 -7.87 -0.91
CA ARG A 58 -12.77 -7.10 -2.12
C ARG A 58 -11.51 -6.26 -1.94
N TRP A 59 -11.28 -5.72 -0.75
CA TRP A 59 -10.09 -4.93 -0.43
C TRP A 59 -8.91 -5.81 0.01
N GLY A 60 -9.10 -7.13 0.10
CA GLY A 60 -8.03 -8.08 0.41
C GLY A 60 -7.56 -7.99 1.86
N LEU A 61 -8.40 -7.48 2.77
CA LEU A 61 -8.11 -7.46 4.21
C LEU A 61 -8.14 -8.85 4.84
N ASP A 62 -8.75 -9.82 4.16
CA ASP A 62 -8.71 -11.24 4.56
C ASP A 62 -7.36 -11.91 4.26
N GLN A 63 -6.45 -11.24 3.56
CA GLN A 63 -5.14 -11.78 3.19
C GLN A 63 -4.07 -11.45 4.23
N SER A 64 -3.00 -12.26 4.28
CA SER A 64 -1.86 -12.00 5.16
C SER A 64 -1.21 -10.64 4.88
N GLU A 65 -0.59 -10.02 5.89
CA GLU A 65 0.01 -8.68 5.76
C GLU A 65 1.08 -8.66 4.66
N LEU A 66 1.83 -9.76 4.49
CA LEU A 66 2.82 -9.90 3.41
C LEU A 66 2.18 -9.91 2.02
N THR A 67 1.02 -10.55 1.87
CA THR A 67 0.29 -10.54 0.59
C THR A 67 -0.27 -9.16 0.31
N ARG A 68 -0.81 -8.47 1.32
CA ARG A 68 -1.25 -7.08 1.21
C ARG A 68 -0.11 -6.14 0.83
N LEU A 69 1.07 -6.31 1.43
CA LEU A 69 2.27 -5.54 1.08
C LEU A 69 2.70 -5.81 -0.37
N ALA A 70 2.72 -7.08 -0.80
CA ALA A 70 3.05 -7.45 -2.17
C ALA A 70 2.07 -6.84 -3.18
N ASN A 71 0.76 -6.93 -2.91
CA ASN A 71 -0.28 -6.32 -3.73
C ASN A 71 -0.15 -4.80 -3.78
N TYR A 72 0.17 -4.16 -2.65
CA TYR A 72 0.40 -2.72 -2.56
C TYR A 72 1.61 -2.27 -3.39
N LEU A 73 2.72 -3.01 -3.33
CA LEU A 73 3.89 -2.76 -4.19
C LEU A 73 3.58 -3.01 -5.67
N TRP A 74 2.81 -4.06 -5.98
CA TRP A 74 2.40 -4.38 -7.35
C TRP A 74 1.52 -3.30 -7.96
N ALA A 75 0.60 -2.72 -7.18
CA ALA A 75 -0.26 -1.63 -7.64
C ALA A 75 0.50 -0.32 -7.95
N LEU A 76 1.74 -0.18 -7.47
CA LEU A 76 2.60 0.98 -7.72
C LEU A 76 3.52 0.85 -8.94
N LEU A 77 3.68 -0.37 -9.48
CA LEU A 77 4.53 -0.68 -10.64
C LEU A 77 3.73 -0.58 -11.94
#